data_AF-A0A0F9F8T5-F1
#
_entry.id   AF-A0A0F9F8T5-F1
#
_cell.length_a   1.000
_cell.length_b   1.000
_cell.length_c   1.000
_cell.angle_alpha   90.00
_cell.angle_beta   90.00
_cell.angle_gamma   90.00
#
_symmetry.space_group_name_H-M   'P 1'
#
loop_
_entity.id
_entity.type
_entity.pdbx_description
1 polymer ?
#
loop_
_entity_poly.entity_id
_entity_poly.type
_entity_poly.pdbx_seq_one_letter_code
_entity_poly.pdbx_strand_id
1 'polypeptide(L)'
;MTNFKDLVTEKEAEFWDLTRRMDVDKDLLYLKEYIMRDKDKKIVPDIINITLPDIAIFAAEIMSRLGEATERVIVTSEDKGFDTAEVEEFQKAAFASADDRRRRQGLPLVNIHTDEQVCVRGRAARRVLFRMKDGILIPDITPWDTRFVTYDY
;
A
#
# COMPACT_ATOMS: atom_id res chain seq x y z
N MET A 1 -33.47 -2.71 -4.28
CA MET A 1 -32.33 -2.89 -3.36
C MET A 1 -31.13 -3.17 -4.25
N THR A 2 -30.10 -2.32 -4.23
CA THR A 2 -28.91 -2.52 -5.06
C THR A 2 -28.20 -3.78 -4.60
N ASN A 3 -27.88 -4.67 -5.53
CA ASN A 3 -27.16 -5.90 -5.25
C ASN A 3 -25.67 -5.59 -5.08
N PHE A 4 -25.10 -5.91 -3.92
CA PHE A 4 -23.70 -5.65 -3.61
C PHE A 4 -22.73 -6.30 -4.61
N LYS A 5 -23.08 -7.47 -5.14
CA LYS A 5 -22.27 -8.15 -6.16
C LYS A 5 -22.15 -7.32 -7.44
N ASP A 6 -23.22 -6.64 -7.82
CA ASP A 6 -23.26 -5.84 -9.03
C ASP A 6 -22.38 -4.59 -8.85
N LEU A 7 -22.41 -3.97 -7.68
CA LEU A 7 -21.51 -2.86 -7.32
C LEU A 7 -20.03 -3.25 -7.31
N VAL A 8 -19.69 -4.43 -6.78
CA VAL A 8 -18.31 -4.95 -6.82
C VAL A 8 -17.86 -5.14 -8.27
N THR A 9 -18.71 -5.75 -9.10
CA THR A 9 -18.40 -6.02 -10.50
C THR A 9 -18.19 -4.72 -11.29
N GLU A 10 -19.05 -3.72 -11.08
CA GLU A 10 -18.91 -2.39 -11.70
C GLU A 10 -17.59 -1.71 -11.28
N LYS A 11 -17.23 -1.78 -10.00
CA LYS A 11 -15.98 -1.19 -9.50
C LYS A 11 -14.73 -1.94 -9.92
N GLU A 12 -14.77 -3.26 -10.02
CA GLU A 12 -13.66 -4.04 -10.58
C GLU A 12 -13.45 -3.72 -12.06
N ALA A 13 -14.54 -3.51 -12.83
CA ALA A 13 -14.45 -3.05 -14.21
C ALA A 13 -13.83 -1.65 -14.31
N GLU A 14 -14.21 -0.72 -13.41
CA GLU A 14 -13.62 0.63 -13.32
C GLU A 14 -12.12 0.58 -12.99
N PHE A 15 -11.70 -0.31 -12.09
CA PHE A 15 -10.31 -0.45 -11.67
C PHE A 15 -9.50 -1.47 -12.48
N TRP A 16 -10.04 -2.02 -13.56
CA TRP A 16 -9.42 -3.12 -14.30
C TRP A 16 -8.01 -2.80 -14.77
N ASP A 17 -7.81 -1.64 -15.40
CA ASP A 17 -6.48 -1.26 -15.91
C ASP A 17 -5.47 -1.06 -14.79
N LEU A 18 -5.91 -0.49 -13.66
CA LEU A 18 -5.08 -0.25 -12.50
C LEU A 18 -4.68 -1.58 -11.82
N THR A 19 -5.64 -2.45 -11.54
CA THR A 19 -5.41 -3.74 -10.88
C THR A 19 -4.59 -4.68 -11.74
N ARG A 20 -4.80 -4.68 -13.07
CA ARG A 20 -3.96 -5.41 -14.02
C ARG A 20 -2.51 -4.92 -13.99
N ARG A 21 -2.26 -3.61 -13.91
CA ARG A 21 -0.90 -3.07 -13.76
C ARG A 21 -0.26 -3.59 -12.46
N MET A 22 -0.98 -3.52 -11.34
CA MET A 22 -0.49 -4.03 -10.05
C MET A 22 -0.13 -5.52 -10.11
N ASP A 23 -0.92 -6.32 -10.82
CA ASP A 23 -0.63 -7.74 -11.01
C ASP A 23 0.63 -7.96 -11.85
N VAL A 24 0.88 -7.13 -12.88
CA VAL A 24 2.12 -7.15 -13.67
C VAL A 24 3.33 -6.73 -12.82
N ASP A 25 3.21 -5.67 -12.03
CA ASP A 25 4.30 -5.18 -11.16
C ASP A 25 4.68 -6.24 -10.11
N LYS A 26 3.66 -6.89 -9.51
CA LYS A 26 3.82 -8.03 -8.61
C LYS A 26 4.51 -9.22 -9.29
N ASP A 27 4.13 -9.55 -10.52
CA ASP A 27 4.70 -10.66 -11.26
C ASP A 27 6.21 -10.43 -11.54
N LEU A 28 6.63 -9.18 -11.79
CA LEU A 28 8.04 -8.82 -11.92
C LEU A 28 8.81 -9.01 -10.61
N LEU A 29 8.23 -8.60 -9.48
CA LEU A 29 8.83 -8.77 -8.15
C LEU A 29 9.06 -10.25 -7.81
N TYR A 30 8.09 -11.12 -8.11
CA TYR A 30 8.17 -12.55 -7.83
C TYR A 30 8.83 -13.36 -8.95
N LEU A 31 9.52 -12.69 -9.88
CA LEU A 31 10.29 -13.32 -10.95
C LEU A 31 9.47 -14.31 -11.77
N LYS A 32 8.21 -13.97 -12.06
CA LYS A 32 7.40 -14.73 -12.98
C LYS A 32 8.11 -14.78 -14.33
N GLU A 33 8.21 -15.98 -14.88
CA GLU A 33 8.99 -16.22 -16.08
C GLU A 33 8.56 -15.29 -17.23
N TYR A 34 9.51 -14.48 -17.70
CA TYR A 34 9.31 -13.66 -18.88
C TYR A 34 9.22 -14.56 -20.12
N ILE A 35 8.20 -14.35 -20.95
CA ILE A 35 8.05 -15.04 -22.23
C ILE A 35 8.05 -13.98 -23.33
N MET A 36 9.08 -14.00 -24.18
CA MET A 36 9.16 -13.10 -25.33
C MET A 36 7.98 -13.33 -26.28
N ARG A 37 7.32 -12.22 -26.62
CA ARG A 37 6.21 -12.20 -27.59
C ARG A 37 6.52 -11.27 -28.74
N ASP A 38 6.01 -11.60 -29.92
CA ASP A 38 6.10 -10.75 -31.10
C ASP A 38 5.13 -9.55 -31.03
N LYS A 39 5.12 -8.72 -32.08
CA LYS A 39 4.20 -7.58 -32.23
C LYS A 39 2.72 -7.97 -32.19
N ASP A 40 2.39 -9.22 -32.51
CA ASP A 40 1.05 -9.79 -32.54
C ASP A 40 0.72 -10.57 -31.25
N LYS A 41 1.56 -10.43 -30.20
CA LYS A 41 1.48 -11.09 -28.89
C LYS A 41 1.63 -12.61 -28.91
N LYS A 42 2.11 -13.21 -30.00
CA LYS A 42 2.40 -14.65 -30.07
C LYS A 42 3.74 -14.94 -29.43
N ILE A 43 3.84 -16.10 -28.78
CA ILE A 43 5.11 -16.57 -28.20
C ILE A 43 6.09 -16.81 -29.35
N VAL A 44 7.30 -16.28 -29.22
CA VAL A 44 8.36 -16.52 -30.21
C VAL A 44 8.97 -17.90 -29.93
N PRO A 45 8.91 -18.85 -30.88
CA PRO A 45 9.49 -20.18 -30.70
C PRO A 45 11.03 -20.11 -30.70
N ASP A 46 11.66 -21.15 -30.15
CA ASP A 46 13.12 -21.37 -30.20
C ASP A 46 13.99 -20.28 -29.56
N ILE A 47 13.46 -19.57 -28.57
CA ILE A 47 14.20 -18.59 -27.75
C ILE A 47 14.27 -19.08 -26.31
N ILE A 48 15.47 -19.00 -25.72
CA ILE A 48 15.68 -19.21 -24.29
C ILE A 48 15.33 -17.91 -23.58
N ASN A 49 14.33 -17.95 -22.70
CA ASN A 49 14.01 -16.82 -21.83
C ASN A 49 14.70 -17.01 -20.48
N ILE A 50 15.40 -15.97 -20.01
CA ILE A 50 16.01 -15.94 -18.68
C ILE A 50 15.43 -14.74 -17.94
N THR A 51 14.79 -14.98 -16.80
CA THR A 51 14.27 -13.92 -15.94
C THR A 51 15.37 -13.53 -14.97
N LEU A 52 15.86 -12.30 -15.07
CA LEU A 52 16.91 -11.78 -14.19
C LEU A 52 16.31 -11.36 -12.83
N PRO A 53 17.06 -11.51 -11.73
CA PRO A 53 16.60 -11.12 -10.39
C PRO A 53 16.63 -9.60 -10.14
N ASP A 54 17.06 -8.80 -11.11
CA ASP A 54 17.36 -7.37 -10.95
C ASP A 54 16.21 -6.57 -10.30
N ILE A 55 14.97 -6.82 -10.72
CA ILE A 55 13.80 -6.13 -10.15
C ILE A 55 13.57 -6.51 -8.68
N ALA A 56 13.74 -7.77 -8.33
CA ALA A 56 13.60 -8.22 -6.94
C ALA A 56 14.71 -7.64 -6.05
N ILE A 57 15.95 -7.58 -6.56
CA ILE A 57 17.08 -6.95 -5.87
C ILE A 57 16.81 -5.46 -5.67
N PHE A 58 16.38 -4.76 -6.72
CA PHE A 58 16.05 -3.34 -6.66
C PHE A 58 14.93 -3.05 -5.65
N ALA A 59 13.84 -3.83 -5.68
CA ALA A 59 12.74 -3.67 -4.74
C ALA A 59 13.19 -3.89 -3.29
N ALA A 60 14.01 -4.93 -3.04
CA ALA A 60 14.58 -5.19 -1.72
C ALA A 60 15.47 -4.04 -1.23
N GLU A 61 16.30 -3.46 -2.09
CA GLU A 61 17.14 -2.31 -1.76
C GLU A 61 16.31 -1.07 -1.39
N ILE A 62 15.27 -0.75 -2.18
CA ILE A 62 14.38 0.38 -1.90
C ILE A 62 13.64 0.17 -0.58
N MET A 63 13.07 -1.01 -0.35
CA MET A 63 12.38 -1.32 0.90
C MET A 63 13.32 -1.24 2.11
N SER A 64 14.57 -1.71 1.99
CA SER A 64 15.57 -1.60 3.06
C SER A 64 15.87 -0.14 3.39
N ARG A 65 16.07 0.71 2.37
CA ARG A 65 16.35 2.14 2.56
C ARG A 65 15.16 2.88 3.18
N LEU A 66 13.94 2.55 2.78
CA LEU A 66 12.73 3.13 3.38
C LEU A 66 12.56 2.66 4.84
N GLY A 67 12.87 1.40 5.14
CA GLY A 67 12.85 0.88 6.50
C GLY A 67 13.86 1.54 7.45
N GLU A 68 14.99 2.03 6.92
CA GLU A 68 15.98 2.82 7.67
C GLU A 68 15.61 4.30 7.78
N ALA A 69 14.74 4.80 6.90
CA ALA A 69 14.32 6.19 6.90
C ALA A 69 13.40 6.49 8.09
N THR A 70 13.57 7.67 8.68
CA THR A 70 12.66 8.18 9.70
C THR A 70 11.77 9.25 9.09
N GLU A 71 10.45 9.00 9.10
CA GLU A 71 9.46 9.99 8.63
C GLU A 71 9.52 11.26 9.49
N ARG A 72 9.56 12.41 8.83
CA ARG A 72 9.49 13.73 9.48
C ARG A 72 8.20 14.43 9.06
N VAL A 73 7.26 14.50 9.99
CA VAL A 73 6.04 15.30 9.84
C VAL A 73 6.37 16.75 10.15
N ILE A 74 5.96 17.67 9.26
CA ILE A 74 6.06 19.12 9.45
C ILE A 74 4.68 19.70 9.14
N VAL A 75 4.06 20.34 10.12
CA VAL A 75 2.77 21.01 9.95
C VAL A 75 3.01 22.51 9.79
N THR A 76 2.39 23.10 8.77
CA THR A 76 2.48 24.53 8.49
C THR A 76 1.10 25.18 8.59
N SER A 77 1.04 26.38 9.16
CA SER A 77 -0.17 27.20 9.23
C SER A 77 0.11 28.62 8.75
N GLU A 78 -0.88 29.24 8.12
CA GLU A 78 -0.85 30.67 7.80
C GLU A 78 -1.07 31.54 9.07
N ASP A 79 -1.73 30.99 10.08
CA ASP A 79 -1.89 31.61 11.38
C ASP A 79 -0.62 31.40 12.22
N LYS A 80 0.08 32.50 12.51
CA LYS A 80 1.31 32.51 13.32
C LYS A 80 1.07 32.15 14.79
N GLY A 81 -0.17 32.26 15.28
CA GLY A 81 -0.54 31.90 16.65
C GLY A 81 -0.92 30.43 16.82
N PHE A 82 -1.04 29.68 15.73
CA PHE A 82 -1.43 28.28 15.77
C PHE A 82 -0.25 27.39 16.17
N ASP A 83 -0.44 26.56 17.19
CA ASP A 83 0.55 25.58 17.61
C ASP A 83 0.53 24.36 16.67
N THR A 84 1.45 24.34 15.72
CA THR A 84 1.60 23.21 14.79
C THR A 84 2.16 21.96 15.46
N ALA A 85 2.85 22.10 16.61
CA ALA A 85 3.46 20.99 17.31
C ALA A 85 2.39 20.05 17.88
N GLU A 86 1.26 20.58 18.36
CA GLU A 86 0.13 19.78 18.84
C GLU A 86 -0.39 18.83 17.76
N VAL A 87 -0.49 19.29 16.51
CA VAL A 87 -0.94 18.47 15.38
C VAL A 87 0.08 17.39 15.02
N GLU A 88 1.38 17.74 15.01
CA GLU A 88 2.46 16.79 14.76
C GLU A 88 2.51 15.70 15.85
N GLU A 89 2.35 16.06 17.11
CA GLU A 89 2.28 15.14 18.24
C GLU A 89 1.05 14.25 18.19
N PHE A 90 -0.11 14.81 17.83
CA PHE A 90 -1.33 14.04 17.62
C PHE A 90 -1.12 12.97 16.53
N GLN A 91 -0.54 13.33 15.39
CA GLN A 91 -0.28 12.38 14.31
C GLN A 91 0.70 11.28 14.75
N LYS A 92 1.80 11.64 15.45
CA LYS A 92 2.75 10.68 16.02
C LYS A 92 2.06 9.72 16.99
N ALA A 93 1.26 10.23 17.91
CA ALA A 93 0.53 9.43 18.90
C ALA A 93 -0.49 8.48 18.25
N ALA A 94 -1.20 8.96 17.23
CA ALA A 94 -2.17 8.18 16.47
C ALA A 94 -1.52 6.96 15.80
N PHE A 95 -0.42 7.17 15.09
CA PHE A 95 0.30 6.12 14.39
C PHE A 95 0.98 5.15 15.36
N ALA A 96 1.65 5.66 16.41
CA ALA A 96 2.29 4.83 17.42
C ALA A 96 1.30 3.90 18.14
N SER A 97 0.09 4.39 18.41
CA SER A 97 -0.98 3.59 19.03
C SER A 97 -1.52 2.51 18.09
N ALA A 98 -1.70 2.83 16.80
CA ALA A 98 -2.10 1.84 15.80
C ALA A 98 -1.01 0.77 15.60
N ASP A 99 0.25 1.19 15.57
CA ASP A 99 1.42 0.31 15.48
C ASP A 99 1.55 -0.61 16.69
N ASP A 100 1.31 -0.10 17.90
CA ASP A 100 1.31 -0.91 19.11
C ASP A 100 0.25 -2.02 19.06
N ARG A 101 -0.97 -1.69 18.60
CA ARG A 101 -2.02 -2.69 18.38
C ARG A 101 -1.60 -3.73 17.34
N ARG A 102 -1.06 -3.31 16.19
CA ARG A 102 -0.66 -4.23 15.11
C ARG A 102 0.49 -5.14 15.54
N ARG A 103 1.47 -4.60 16.26
CA ARG A 103 2.57 -5.37 16.86
C ARG A 103 2.06 -6.47 17.79
N ARG A 104 1.06 -6.17 18.64
CA ARG A 104 0.41 -7.16 19.52
C ARG A 104 -0.36 -8.24 18.75
N GLN A 105 -0.77 -7.96 17.52
CA GLN A 105 -1.42 -8.91 16.62
C GLN A 105 -0.43 -9.71 15.75
N GLY A 106 0.88 -9.47 15.89
CA GLY A 106 1.90 -10.07 15.01
C GLY A 106 1.85 -9.55 13.58
N LEU A 107 1.25 -8.38 13.36
CA LEU A 107 1.10 -7.75 12.05
C LEU A 107 2.21 -6.71 11.81
N PRO A 108 2.60 -6.46 10.55
CA PRO A 108 3.54 -5.39 10.19
C PRO A 108 3.03 -4.01 10.63
N LEU A 109 3.94 -3.09 10.95
CA LEU A 109 3.60 -1.70 11.25
C LEU A 109 2.89 -1.02 10.08
N VAL A 110 2.17 0.06 10.38
CA VAL A 110 1.32 0.81 9.44
C VAL A 110 2.14 1.34 8.26
N ASN A 111 3.30 1.95 8.51
CA ASN A 111 4.15 2.52 7.46
C ASN A 111 4.85 1.44 6.63
N ILE A 112 5.38 0.38 7.25
CA ILE A 112 6.03 -0.73 6.54
C ILE A 112 5.12 -1.33 5.47
N HIS A 113 3.84 -1.58 5.80
CA HIS A 113 2.89 -2.10 4.83
C HIS A 113 2.62 -1.11 3.69
N THR A 114 2.54 0.18 4.00
CA THR A 114 2.28 1.21 2.98
C THR A 114 3.47 1.41 2.06
N ASP A 115 4.70 1.37 2.57
CA ASP A 115 5.91 1.48 1.77
C ASP A 115 5.98 0.32 0.76
N GLU A 116 5.71 -0.92 1.21
CA GLU A 116 5.57 -2.07 0.32
C GLU A 116 4.51 -1.84 -0.77
N GLN A 117 3.29 -1.46 -0.38
CA GLN A 117 2.18 -1.26 -1.32
C GLN A 117 2.47 -0.13 -2.33
N VAL A 118 3.09 0.97 -1.89
CA VAL A 118 3.45 2.09 -2.77
C VAL A 118 4.59 1.69 -3.70
N CYS A 119 5.65 1.03 -3.21
CA CYS A 119 6.79 0.63 -4.03
C CYS A 119 6.46 -0.46 -5.04
N VAL A 120 5.63 -1.44 -4.65
CA VAL A 120 5.33 -2.61 -5.49
C VAL A 120 4.11 -2.36 -6.37
N ARG A 121 3.04 -1.78 -5.82
CA ARG A 121 1.74 -1.65 -6.52
C ARG A 121 1.42 -0.22 -6.94
N GLY A 122 2.23 0.76 -6.54
CA GLY A 122 2.04 2.17 -6.87
C GLY A 122 0.81 2.80 -6.21
N ARG A 123 0.23 2.16 -5.18
CA ARG A 123 -0.94 2.66 -4.45
C ARG A 123 -1.05 1.96 -3.11
N ALA A 124 -1.42 2.70 -2.07
CA ALA A 124 -1.83 2.15 -0.78
C ALA A 124 -3.17 2.76 -0.35
N ALA A 125 -3.88 2.05 0.52
CA ALA A 125 -5.07 2.56 1.18
C ALA A 125 -5.04 2.15 2.66
N ARG A 126 -5.74 2.92 3.48
CA ARG A 126 -5.92 2.63 4.90
C ARG A 126 -7.33 3.06 5.30
N ARG A 127 -7.99 2.26 6.11
CA ARG A 127 -9.14 2.71 6.88
C ARG A 127 -8.63 3.40 8.14
N VAL A 128 -9.00 4.66 8.30
CA VAL A 128 -8.59 5.49 9.44
C VAL A 128 -9.84 5.83 10.24
N LEU A 129 -9.98 5.21 11.42
CA LEU A 129 -11.07 5.50 12.34
C LEU A 129 -10.51 5.94 13.67
N PHE A 130 -10.93 7.11 14.14
CA PHE A 130 -10.65 7.58 15.48
C PHE A 130 -11.90 7.44 16.32
N ARG A 131 -11.77 6.83 17.50
CA ARG A 131 -12.85 6.76 18.47
C ARG A 131 -12.34 7.10 19.85
N MET A 132 -13.20 7.72 20.66
CA MET A 132 -12.95 7.94 22.08
C MET A 132 -13.73 6.87 22.86
N LYS A 133 -13.08 6.27 23.85
CA LYS A 133 -13.75 5.39 24.81
C LYS A 133 -13.17 5.67 26.20
N ASP A 134 -14.04 6.01 27.16
CA ASP A 134 -13.66 6.29 28.55
C ASP A 134 -12.53 7.33 28.67
N GLY A 135 -12.56 8.37 27.81
CA GLY A 135 -11.54 9.42 27.76
C GLY A 135 -10.24 9.05 27.03
N ILE A 136 -10.13 7.82 26.50
CA ILE A 136 -8.95 7.33 25.78
C ILE A 136 -9.20 7.41 24.28
N LEU A 137 -8.26 8.01 23.55
CA LEU A 137 -8.21 7.97 22.09
C LEU A 137 -7.79 6.57 21.63
N ILE A 138 -8.62 5.95 20.80
CA ILE A 138 -8.33 4.67 20.16
C ILE A 138 -8.28 4.90 18.65
N PRO A 139 -7.08 5.03 18.07
CA PRO A 139 -6.90 5.06 16.62
C PRO A 139 -6.93 3.62 16.07
N ASP A 140 -7.90 3.34 15.20
CA ASP A 140 -7.98 2.15 14.37
C ASP A 140 -7.54 2.51 12.96
N ILE A 141 -6.23 2.38 12.73
CA ILE A 141 -5.63 2.53 11.41
C ILE A 141 -5.32 1.13 10.88
N THR A 142 -6.14 0.69 9.93
CA THR A 142 -5.99 -0.63 9.30
C THR A 142 -5.58 -0.42 7.83
N PRO A 143 -4.38 -0.86 7.42
CA PRO A 143 -4.00 -0.88 6.02
C PRO A 143 -4.89 -1.83 5.21
N TRP A 144 -5.18 -1.43 3.98
CA TRP A 144 -6.02 -2.17 3.04
C TRP A 144 -5.23 -2.48 1.79
N ASP A 145 -5.42 -3.70 1.28
CA ASP A 145 -4.91 -4.07 -0.02
C ASP A 145 -5.79 -3.42 -1.10
N THR A 146 -5.22 -2.45 -1.82
CA THR A 146 -5.94 -1.72 -2.87
C THR A 146 -6.38 -2.60 -4.04
N ARG A 147 -5.81 -3.79 -4.19
CA ARG A 147 -6.26 -4.81 -5.16
C ARG A 147 -7.61 -5.42 -4.80
N PHE A 148 -7.95 -5.46 -3.51
CA PHE A 148 -9.17 -6.10 -2.98
C PHE A 148 -10.08 -5.12 -2.22
N VAL A 149 -9.77 -3.83 -2.25
CA VAL A 149 -10.54 -2.80 -1.54
C VAL A 149 -12.02 -2.78 -1.92
N THR A 150 -12.38 -3.26 -3.11
CA THR A 150 -13.78 -3.39 -3.56
C THR A 150 -14.60 -4.38 -2.71
N TYR A 151 -13.94 -5.31 -2.03
CA TYR A 151 -14.55 -6.27 -1.10
C TYR A 151 -14.57 -5.77 0.35
N ASP A 152 -13.85 -4.69 0.64
CA ASP A 152 -13.72 -4.11 1.99
C ASP A 152 -14.74 -2.97 2.25
N TYR A 153 -15.64 -2.70 1.29
CA TYR A 153 -16.73 -1.71 1.35
C TYR A 153 -18.05 -2.30 1.86
#